data_AF-A0A7K2M6V3-F1
#
_entry.id   AF-A0A7K2M6V3-F1
#
_cell.length_a   1.000
_cell.length_b   1.000
_cell.length_c   1.000
_cell.angle_alpha   90.00
_cell.angle_beta   90.00
_cell.angle_gamma   90.00
#
_symmetry.space_group_name_H-M   'P 1'
#
loop_
_entity.id
_entity.type
_entity.pdbx_description
1 polymer ?
#
loop_
_entity_poly.entity_id
_entity_poly.type
_entity_poly.pdbx_seq_one_letter_code
_entity_poly.pdbx_strand_id
1 'polypeptide(L)'
;LFRVMFAEPCDPRSEERVKATAVISEYVRGIVHRAFSGVDPDALSTTVWALVHGLAFLHLDGKLDASTPEVVDTQVRAAVHALFTASTPLAGTATAPPEPAK
;
A
#
# COMPACT_ATOMS: atom_id res chain seq x y z
N LEU A 1 12.66 2.43 16.19
CA LEU A 1 11.76 1.25 16.07
C LEU A 1 11.86 0.58 14.70
N PHE A 2 11.37 1.18 13.60
CA PHE A 2 11.48 0.56 12.27
C PHE A 2 12.92 0.27 11.83
N ARG A 3 13.88 1.18 12.09
CA ARG A 3 15.31 0.90 11.84
C ARG A 3 15.86 -0.31 12.62
N VAL A 4 15.27 -0.64 13.78
CA VAL A 4 15.61 -1.81 14.60
C VAL A 4 14.82 -3.04 14.17
N MET A 5 13.59 -2.86 13.67
CA MET A 5 12.71 -3.95 13.23
C MET A 5 12.99 -4.44 11.81
N PHE A 6 13.63 -3.62 10.96
CA PHE A 6 13.81 -3.89 9.53
C PHE A 6 15.27 -3.75 9.05
N ALA A 7 16.23 -3.53 9.96
CA ALA A 7 17.65 -3.59 9.61
C ALA A 7 18.15 -5.03 9.43
N GLU A 8 17.54 -6.00 10.13
CA GLU A 8 17.85 -7.41 9.98
C GLU A 8 16.65 -8.18 9.40
N PRO A 9 16.91 -9.21 8.58
CA PRO A 9 15.88 -10.15 8.16
C PRO A 9 15.09 -10.68 9.35
N CYS A 10 13.81 -10.97 9.16
CA CYS A 10 13.06 -11.71 10.17
C CYS A 10 13.76 -13.04 10.42
N ASP A 11 14.13 -13.36 11.67
CA ASP A 11 14.80 -14.62 12.01
C ASP A 11 13.77 -15.74 11.80
N PRO A 12 13.92 -16.56 10.75
CA PRO A 12 12.94 -17.59 10.43
C PRO A 12 12.94 -18.73 11.46
N ARG A 13 13.92 -18.75 12.37
CA ARG A 13 14.04 -19.74 13.45
C ARG A 13 13.33 -19.31 14.72
N SER A 14 12.88 -18.06 14.80
CA SER A 14 12.04 -17.59 15.90
C SER A 14 10.58 -17.89 15.59
N GLU A 15 10.08 -19.01 16.13
CA GLU A 15 8.68 -19.44 15.94
C GLU A 15 7.68 -18.36 16.36
N GLU A 16 8.00 -17.61 17.41
CA GLU A 16 7.19 -16.48 17.89
C GLU A 16 7.09 -15.36 16.83
N ARG A 17 8.21 -14.96 16.24
CA ARG A 17 8.24 -13.90 15.22
C ARG A 17 7.52 -14.33 13.95
N VAL A 18 7.72 -15.58 13.51
CA VAL A 18 7.03 -16.16 12.34
C VAL A 18 5.52 -16.15 12.56
N LYS A 19 5.06 -16.59 13.74
CA LYS A 19 3.64 -16.60 14.09
C LYS A 19 3.04 -15.20 14.16
N ALA A 20 3.77 -14.24 14.75
CA ALA A 20 3.33 -12.85 14.82
C ALA A 20 3.20 -12.21 13.42
N THR A 21 4.19 -12.41 12.55
CA THR A 21 4.13 -11.94 11.16
C THR A 21 2.94 -12.55 10.42
N ALA A 22 2.70 -13.87 10.54
CA ALA A 22 1.58 -14.54 9.89
C ALA A 22 0.22 -13.97 10.32
N VAL A 23 0.03 -13.72 11.62
CA VAL A 23 -1.22 -13.13 12.15
C VAL A 23 -1.45 -11.73 11.59
N ILE A 24 -0.41 -10.89 11.53
CA ILE A 24 -0.52 -9.52 11.00
C ILE A 24 -0.81 -9.56 9.50
N SER A 25 -0.11 -10.41 8.73
CA SER A 25 -0.33 -10.57 7.29
C SER A 25 -1.75 -11.03 6.97
N GLU A 26 -2.29 -12.02 7.69
CA GLU A 26 -3.68 -12.47 7.51
C GLU A 26 -4.71 -11.39 7.88
N TYR A 27 -4.45 -10.63 8.96
CA TYR A 27 -5.32 -9.51 9.34
C TYR A 27 -5.38 -8.44 8.25
N VAL A 28 -4.22 -8.06 7.69
CA VAL A 28 -4.13 -7.10 6.59
C VAL A 28 -4.82 -7.64 5.34
N ARG A 29 -4.58 -8.91 4.97
CA ARG A 29 -5.25 -9.55 3.84
C ARG A 29 -6.76 -9.52 3.97
N GLY A 30 -7.28 -9.80 5.18
CA GLY A 30 -8.70 -9.73 5.48
C GLY A 30 -9.31 -8.33 5.34
N ILE A 31 -8.59 -7.27 5.72
CA ILE A 31 -9.03 -5.88 5.50
C ILE A 31 -9.05 -5.55 4.02
N VAL A 32 -7.97 -5.88 3.31
CA VAL A 32 -7.80 -5.61 1.87
C VAL A 32 -8.93 -6.27 1.08
N HIS A 33 -9.22 -7.55 1.37
CA HIS A 33 -10.29 -8.29 0.71
C HIS A 33 -11.68 -7.66 0.93
N ARG A 34 -11.95 -7.09 2.11
CA ARG A 34 -13.22 -6.41 2.40
C ARG A 34 -13.33 -5.03 1.75
N ALA A 35 -12.21 -4.31 1.63
CA ALA A 35 -12.20 -2.93 1.13
C ALA A 35 -12.22 -2.84 -0.40
N PHE A 36 -11.67 -3.84 -1.11
CA PHE A 36 -11.48 -3.79 -2.55
C PHE A 36 -12.04 -5.06 -3.22
N SER A 37 -13.33 -5.04 -3.56
CA SER A 37 -13.96 -6.10 -4.35
C SER A 37 -13.48 -6.06 -5.80
N GLY A 38 -12.97 -7.17 -6.32
CA GLY A 38 -12.57 -7.30 -7.74
C GLY A 38 -11.08 -7.09 -8.02
N VAL A 39 -10.25 -6.94 -6.99
CA VAL A 39 -8.77 -6.91 -7.11
C VAL A 39 -8.20 -8.20 -6.51
N ASP A 40 -7.10 -8.70 -7.08
CA ASP A 40 -6.35 -9.81 -6.49
C ASP A 40 -5.87 -9.41 -5.07
N PRO A 41 -6.34 -10.10 -4.02
CA PRO A 41 -6.04 -9.74 -2.64
C PRO A 41 -4.57 -9.93 -2.29
N ASP A 42 -3.85 -10.86 -2.92
CA ASP A 42 -2.44 -11.12 -2.62
C ASP A 42 -1.54 -10.07 -3.28
N ALA A 43 -1.84 -9.72 -4.54
CA ALA A 43 -1.16 -8.63 -5.24
C ALA A 43 -1.40 -7.27 -4.54
N LEU A 44 -2.63 -7.01 -4.09
CA LEU A 44 -2.96 -5.79 -3.38
C LEU A 44 -2.33 -5.74 -1.98
N SER A 45 -2.31 -6.86 -1.26
CA SER A 45 -1.61 -6.95 0.03
C SER A 45 -0.11 -6.68 -0.12
N THR A 46 0.52 -7.23 -1.15
CA THR A 46 1.93 -6.98 -1.48
C THR A 46 2.17 -5.49 -1.80
N THR A 47 1.27 -4.88 -2.57
CA THR A 47 1.35 -3.46 -2.94
C THR A 47 1.25 -2.55 -1.72
N VAL A 48 0.28 -2.80 -0.83
CA VAL A 48 0.11 -2.07 0.42
C VAL A 48 1.35 -2.21 1.30
N TRP A 49 1.88 -3.43 1.42
CA TRP A 49 3.08 -3.70 2.19
C TRP A 49 4.30 -2.91 1.67
N ALA A 50 4.54 -2.97 0.35
CA ALA A 50 5.63 -2.23 -0.29
C ALA A 50 5.51 -0.70 -0.08
N LEU A 51 4.30 -0.15 -0.21
CA LEU A 51 4.04 1.27 0.01
C LEU A 51 4.34 1.70 1.45
N VAL A 52 3.83 0.96 2.42
CA VAL A 52 4.05 1.24 3.85
C VAL A 52 5.55 1.18 4.17
N HIS A 53 6.26 0.17 3.66
CA HIS A 53 7.70 0.05 3.83
C HIS A 53 8.48 1.21 3.21
N GLY A 54 8.14 1.60 1.98
CA GLY A 54 8.77 2.72 1.29
C GLY A 54 8.59 4.04 2.05
N LEU A 55 7.35 4.36 2.45
CA LEU A 55 7.04 5.58 3.21
C LEU A 55 7.75 5.61 4.55
N ALA A 56 7.73 4.51 5.29
CA ALA A 56 8.41 4.42 6.57
C ALA A 56 9.93 4.61 6.41
N PHE A 57 10.55 3.98 5.41
CA PHE A 57 11.97 4.17 5.12
C PHE A 57 12.29 5.63 4.80
N LEU A 58 11.49 6.28 3.97
CA LEU A 58 11.70 7.69 3.59
C LEU A 58 11.60 8.65 4.80
N HIS A 59 10.64 8.46 5.71
CA HIS A 59 10.55 9.27 6.92
C HIS A 59 11.73 9.04 7.87
N LEU A 60 12.17 7.79 8.05
CA LEU A 60 13.25 7.47 8.98
C LEU A 60 14.64 7.82 8.48
N ASP A 61 14.81 7.84 7.16
CA ASP A 61 16.03 8.32 6.50
C ASP A 61 16.07 9.87 6.45
N GLY A 62 15.03 10.55 6.95
CA GLY A 62 14.95 12.02 6.96
C GLY A 62 14.70 12.64 5.59
N LYS A 63 14.26 11.83 4.62
CA LYS A 63 13.94 12.27 3.25
C LYS A 63 12.56 12.92 3.13
N LEU A 64 11.69 12.67 4.10
CA LEU A 64 10.37 13.29 4.22
C LEU A 64 10.25 13.96 5.57
N ASP A 65 9.48 15.05 5.60
CA ASP A 65 9.19 15.77 6.83
C ASP A 65 8.50 14.84 7.84
N ALA A 66 9.05 14.81 9.05
CA ALA A 66 8.56 14.06 10.19
C ALA A 66 8.60 14.92 11.46
N SER A 67 8.51 16.25 11.29
CA SER A 67 8.57 17.24 12.38
C SER A 67 7.43 17.10 13.39
N THR A 68 6.24 16.71 12.93
CA THR A 68 5.10 16.38 13.79
C THR A 68 4.35 15.14 13.31
N PRO A 69 3.60 14.45 14.20
CA PRO A 69 2.75 13.32 13.82
C PRO A 69 1.73 13.66 12.73
N GLU A 70 1.19 14.89 12.74
CA GLU A 70 0.16 15.36 11.79
C GLU A 70 0.73 15.53 10.38
N VAL A 71 1.99 15.97 10.26
CA VAL A 71 2.68 16.06 8.97
C VAL A 71 2.87 14.67 8.37
N VAL A 72 3.30 13.71 9.19
CA VAL A 72 3.44 12.30 8.76
C VAL A 72 2.09 11.73 8.34
N ASP A 73 1.04 11.92 9.14
CA ASP A 73 -0.31 11.43 8.82
C ASP A 73 -0.83 12.02 7.50
N THR A 74 -0.67 13.32 7.31
CA THR A 74 -1.06 14.02 6.08
C THR A 74 -0.33 13.46 4.86
N GLN A 75 1.01 13.30 4.97
CA GLN A 75 1.84 12.77 3.89
C GLN A 75 1.46 11.33 3.52
N VAL A 76 1.25 10.47 4.52
CA VAL A 76 0.86 9.06 4.32
C VAL A 76 -0.50 8.98 3.65
N ARG A 77 -1.51 9.74 4.13
CA ARG A 77 -2.83 9.77 3.48
C ARG A 77 -2.75 10.26 2.05
N ALA A 78 -2.01 11.35 1.81
CA ALA A 78 -1.85 11.90 0.46
C ALA A 78 -1.23 10.87 -0.51
N ALA A 79 -0.18 10.17 -0.09
CA ALA A 79 0.46 9.14 -0.91
C ALA A 79 -0.48 7.98 -1.26
N VAL A 80 -1.26 7.52 -0.28
CA VAL A 80 -2.26 6.45 -0.48
C VAL A 80 -3.36 6.91 -1.43
N HIS A 81 -3.91 8.11 -1.23
CA HIS A 81 -4.95 8.65 -2.12
C HIS A 81 -4.44 8.87 -3.55
N ALA A 82 -3.22 9.35 -3.71
CA ALA A 82 -2.59 9.54 -5.01
C ALA A 82 -2.46 8.22 -5.79
N LEU A 83 -2.08 7.12 -5.12
CA LEU A 83 -2.00 5.79 -5.74
C LEU A 83 -3.34 5.35 -6.34
N PHE A 84 -4.44 5.49 -5.60
CA PHE A 84 -5.77 5.10 -6.09
C PHE A 84 -6.30 6.04 -7.17
N THR A 85 -6.00 7.33 -7.05
CA THR A 85 -6.42 8.33 -8.04
C THR A 85 -5.72 8.11 -9.38
N ALA A 86 -4.41 7.86 -9.36
CA ALA A 86 -3.62 7.59 -10.57
C ALA A 86 -3.96 6.25 -11.24
N SER A 87 -4.43 5.27 -10.46
CA SER A 87 -4.81 3.93 -10.94
C SER A 87 -6.25 3.85 -11.45
N THR A 88 -7.06 4.89 -11.26
CA THR A 88 -8.38 4.96 -11.87
C THR A 88 -8.18 5.14 -13.37
N PRO A 89 -8.74 4.26 -14.24
CA PRO A 89 -8.67 4.49 -15.66
C PRO A 89 -9.24 5.87 -15.95
N LEU A 90 -8.51 6.74 -16.67
CA LEU A 90 -9.17 7.83 -17.37
C LEU A 90 -10.26 7.15 -18.17
N ALA A 91 -11.53 7.35 -17.79
CA ALA A 91 -12.66 6.86 -18.56
C ALA A 91 -12.49 7.40 -19.97
N GLY A 92 -11.97 6.56 -20.86
CA GLY A 92 -11.67 6.95 -22.21
C GLY A 92 -12.97 7.46 -22.81
N THR A 93 -12.93 8.68 -23.33
CA THR A 93 -13.87 9.18 -24.32
C THR A 93 -13.81 8.25 -25.53
N ALA A 94 -14.48 7.10 -25.42
CA ALA A 94 -14.83 6.27 -26.55
C ALA A 94 -15.96 6.99 -27.28
N THR A 95 -15.61 7.98 -28.09
CA THR A 95 -16.51 8.50 -29.12
C THR A 95 -16.79 7.35 -30.07
N ALA A 96 -18.01 6.82 -29.99
CA ALA A 96 -18.49 5.81 -30.92
C ALA A 96 -18.39 6.36 -32.37
N PRO A 97 -17.89 5.58 -33.34
CA PRO A 97 -17.87 6.01 -34.73
C PRO A 97 -19.32 6.15 -35.26
N PRO A 98 -19.60 7.14 -36.12
CA PRO A 98 -20.93 7.33 -36.67
C PRO A 98 -21.35 6.13 -37.53
N GLU A 99 -22.59 5.69 -37.31
CA GLU A 99 -23.27 4.64 -38.06
C GLU A 99 -23.34 4.98 -39.56
N PRO A 100 -23.05 4.03 -40.47
CA PRO A 100 -23.12 4.31 -41.90
C PRO A 100 -24.57 4.49 -42.34
N ALA A 101 -24.88 5.68 -42.86
CA ALA A 101 -26.17 5.99 -43.47
C ALA A 101 -26.41 5.06 -44.67
N LYS A 102 -27.59 4.42 -44.68
CA LYS A 102 -28.13 3.63 -45.79
C LYS A 102 -28.85 4.52 -46.79
#